data_AF-A0A1I0FL95-F1
#
_entry.id   AF-A0A1I0FL95-F1
#
_cell.length_a   1.000
_cell.length_b   1.000
_cell.length_c   1.000
_cell.angle_alpha   90.00
_cell.angle_beta   90.00
_cell.angle_gamma   90.00
#
_symmetry.space_group_name_H-M   'P 1'
#
loop_
_entity.id
_entity.type
_entity.pdbx_description
1 polymer ?
#
loop_
_entity_poly.entity_id
_entity_poly.type
_entity_poly.pdbx_seq_one_letter_code
_entity_poly.pdbx_strand_id
1 'polypeptide(L)'
;MTIPSFVTQSQQVSRPEDLPRPHPGDVFKRRFIEKTSLKRPEIAAVLGVSEKHLSRFVNGHIRVEVAFARKLEACTNVSANAWLHYQIQYDLYKTAKLDKQQTLLSA
;
A
#
# COMPACT_ATOMS: atom_id res chain seq x y z
N MET A 1 6.02 39.47 -10.65
CA MET A 1 7.01 38.46 -10.20
C MET A 1 7.17 37.44 -11.32
N THR A 2 8.37 37.32 -11.90
CA THR A 2 8.63 36.42 -13.03
C THR A 2 8.91 35.01 -12.50
N ILE A 3 8.15 34.02 -12.94
CA ILE A 3 8.37 32.61 -12.55
C ILE A 3 9.70 32.14 -13.21
N PRO A 4 10.62 31.54 -12.45
CA PRO A 4 11.89 31.05 -13.01
C PRO A 4 11.69 29.97 -14.08
N SER A 5 12.53 29.99 -15.13
CA SER A 5 12.44 29.09 -16.29
C SER A 5 12.52 27.60 -15.94
N PHE A 6 13.22 27.22 -14.87
CA PHE A 6 13.31 25.82 -14.43
C PHE A 6 11.95 25.23 -14.00
N VAL A 7 11.01 26.06 -13.55
CA VAL A 7 9.65 25.63 -13.18
C VAL A 7 8.82 25.35 -14.44
N THR A 8 9.03 26.10 -15.51
CA THR A 8 8.33 25.93 -16.79
C THR A 8 8.92 24.79 -17.64
N GLN A 9 10.19 24.45 -17.41
CA GLN A 9 10.93 23.41 -18.16
C GLN A 9 10.94 22.05 -17.46
N SER A 10 10.50 21.95 -16.19
CA SER A 10 10.45 20.67 -15.50
C SER A 10 9.36 19.77 -16.09
N GLN A 11 9.74 18.62 -16.64
CA GLN A 11 8.78 17.56 -16.93
C GLN A 11 8.33 16.90 -15.62
N GLN A 12 7.04 16.58 -15.52
CA GLN A 12 6.55 15.75 -14.42
C GLN A 12 7.15 14.35 -14.55
N VAL A 13 8.04 13.99 -13.62
CA VAL A 13 8.59 12.64 -13.52
C VAL A 13 7.70 11.83 -12.59
N SER A 14 6.79 11.03 -13.16
CA SER A 14 6.06 10.02 -12.40
C SER A 14 6.80 8.68 -12.46
N ARG A 15 6.80 7.92 -11.36
CA ARG A 15 7.35 6.57 -11.37
C ARG A 15 6.48 5.68 -12.27
N PRO A 16 7.05 4.92 -13.22
CA PRO A 16 6.29 4.02 -14.07
C PRO A 16 5.44 3.04 -13.27
N GLU A 17 4.18 2.89 -13.66
CA GLU A 17 3.20 2.02 -12.99
C GLU A 17 3.50 0.53 -13.15
N ASP A 18 4.33 0.16 -14.12
CA ASP A 18 4.76 -1.22 -14.39
C ASP A 18 5.74 -1.80 -13.36
N LEU A 19 6.34 -0.94 -12.53
CA LEU A 19 7.34 -1.38 -11.55
C LEU A 19 6.67 -2.04 -10.34
N PRO A 20 7.25 -3.13 -9.80
CA PRO A 20 6.66 -3.87 -8.69
C PRO A 20 6.36 -3.00 -7.48
N ARG A 21 5.09 -3.03 -7.05
CA ARG A 21 4.60 -2.43 -5.81
C ARG A 21 4.14 -3.54 -4.86
N PRO A 22 4.69 -3.62 -3.64
CA PRO A 22 4.24 -4.60 -2.65
C PRO A 22 2.85 -4.23 -2.12
N HIS A 23 2.07 -5.24 -1.75
CA HIS A 23 0.80 -5.00 -1.06
C HIS A 23 1.09 -4.37 0.32
N PRO A 24 0.24 -3.44 0.83
CA PRO A 24 0.44 -2.88 2.17
C PRO A 24 0.57 -3.94 3.27
N GLY A 25 -0.13 -5.07 3.13
CA GLY A 25 0.00 -6.24 4.01
C GLY A 25 1.39 -6.88 4.02
N ASP A 26 2.07 -6.94 2.87
CA ASP A 26 3.47 -7.43 2.80
C ASP A 26 4.41 -6.46 3.50
N VAL A 27 4.20 -5.16 3.30
CA VAL A 27 4.97 -4.11 3.98
C VAL A 27 4.76 -4.20 5.49
N PHE A 28 3.52 -4.39 5.94
CA PHE A 28 3.17 -4.54 7.35
C PHE A 28 3.85 -5.77 7.96
N LYS A 29 3.80 -6.91 7.26
CA LYS A 29 4.44 -8.16 7.70
C LYS A 29 5.95 -7.97 7.89
N ARG A 30 6.64 -7.45 6.89
CA ARG A 30 8.10 -7.29 6.90
C ARG A 30 8.60 -6.26 7.91
N ARG A 31 7.85 -5.17 8.10
CA ARG A 31 8.30 -4.06 8.95
C ARG A 31 7.87 -4.20 10.41
N PHE A 32 6.74 -4.85 10.69
CA PHE A 32 6.16 -4.90 12.04
C PHE A 32 6.03 -6.33 12.56
N ILE A 33 5.43 -7.25 11.81
CA ILE A 33 5.19 -8.62 12.30
C ILE A 33 6.51 -9.38 12.49
N GLU A 34 7.42 -9.31 11.52
CA GLU A 34 8.70 -10.02 11.56
C GLU A 34 9.70 -9.42 12.55
N LYS A 35 9.45 -8.20 13.04
CA LYS A 35 10.34 -7.50 13.97
C LYS A 35 9.85 -7.52 15.41
N THR A 36 8.65 -8.04 15.67
CA THR A 36 8.05 -8.08 17.00
C THR A 36 8.06 -9.50 17.55
N SER A 37 8.10 -9.63 18.87
CA SER A 37 7.95 -10.93 19.56
C SER A 37 6.50 -11.36 19.76
N LEU A 38 5.55 -10.45 19.49
CA LEU A 38 4.12 -10.68 19.63
C LEU A 38 3.60 -11.72 18.63
N LYS A 39 2.67 -12.56 19.09
CA LYS A 39 1.98 -13.52 18.23
C LYS A 39 0.92 -12.82 17.38
N ARG A 40 0.56 -13.42 16.25
CA ARG A 40 -0.53 -12.94 15.36
C ARG A 40 -1.84 -12.57 16.09
N PRO A 41 -2.38 -13.38 17.03
CA PRO A 41 -3.57 -13.00 17.80
C PRO A 41 -3.40 -11.72 18.61
N GLU A 42 -2.24 -11.53 19.23
CA GLU A 42 -1.94 -10.36 20.04
C GLU A 42 -1.87 -9.11 19.17
N ILE A 43 -1.22 -9.21 17.99
CA ILE A 43 -1.18 -8.12 17.01
C ILE A 43 -2.59 -7.77 16.53
N ALA A 44 -3.42 -8.77 16.25
CA ALA A 44 -4.81 -8.55 15.81
C ALA A 44 -5.63 -7.83 16.88
N ALA A 45 -5.46 -8.22 18.15
CA ALA A 45 -6.10 -7.59 19.29
C ALA A 45 -5.66 -6.12 19.46
N VAL A 46 -4.36 -5.84 19.38
CA VAL A 46 -3.81 -4.47 19.44
C VAL A 46 -4.36 -3.61 18.30
N LEU A 47 -4.48 -4.18 17.10
CA LEU A 47 -5.03 -3.50 15.93
C LEU A 47 -6.58 -3.35 15.98
N GLY A 48 -7.25 -4.01 16.93
CA GLY A 48 -8.71 -4.02 17.03
C GLY A 48 -9.40 -4.67 15.82
N VAL A 49 -8.84 -5.77 15.31
CA VAL A 49 -9.42 -6.57 14.21
C VAL A 49 -9.42 -8.05 14.56
N SER A 50 -10.22 -8.85 13.84
CA SER A 50 -10.17 -10.30 14.01
C SER A 50 -8.89 -10.90 13.45
N GLU A 51 -8.43 -12.02 13.99
CA GLU A 51 -7.27 -12.77 13.47
C GLU A 51 -7.41 -13.12 11.99
N LYS A 52 -8.64 -13.48 11.59
CA LYS A 52 -8.99 -13.74 10.19
C LYS A 52 -8.79 -12.50 9.32
N HIS A 53 -9.17 -11.32 9.82
CA HIS A 53 -8.97 -10.06 9.11
C HIS A 53 -7.47 -9.77 8.96
N LEU A 54 -6.68 -9.87 10.04
CA LEU A 54 -5.23 -9.67 9.99
C LEU A 54 -4.55 -10.65 9.01
N SER A 55 -4.91 -11.93 9.07
CA SER A 55 -4.38 -12.97 8.17
C SER A 55 -4.69 -12.65 6.71
N ARG A 56 -5.93 -12.31 6.38
CA ARG A 56 -6.33 -11.94 5.02
C ARG A 56 -5.65 -10.66 4.54
N PHE A 57 -5.45 -9.67 5.42
CA PHE A 57 -4.71 -8.44 5.09
C PHE A 57 -3.24 -8.72 4.74
N VAL A 58 -2.55 -9.48 5.58
CA VAL A 58 -1.14 -9.85 5.37
C VAL A 58 -0.96 -10.68 4.10
N ASN A 59 -1.94 -11.50 3.73
CA ASN A 59 -1.93 -12.29 2.49
C ASN A 59 -2.43 -11.53 1.25
N GLY A 60 -2.69 -10.23 1.34
CA GLY A 60 -3.07 -9.42 0.16
C GLY A 60 -4.53 -9.53 -0.28
N HIS A 61 -5.40 -10.08 0.57
CA HIS A 61 -6.83 -10.26 0.26
C HIS A 61 -7.74 -9.14 0.78
N ILE A 62 -7.19 -8.21 1.57
CA ILE A 62 -7.94 -7.08 2.12
C ILE A 62 -7.24 -5.78 1.74
N ARG A 63 -8.04 -4.86 1.21
CA ARG A 63 -7.63 -3.49 0.89
C ARG A 63 -7.54 -2.64 2.16
N VAL A 64 -6.60 -1.72 2.21
CA VAL A 64 -6.55 -0.69 3.25
C VAL A 64 -7.52 0.43 2.93
N GLU A 65 -8.63 0.46 3.67
CA GLU A 65 -9.57 1.59 3.68
C GLU A 65 -9.23 2.60 4.77
N VAL A 66 -9.86 3.78 4.75
CA VAL A 66 -9.58 4.90 5.67
C VAL A 66 -9.68 4.47 7.14
N ALA A 67 -10.74 3.75 7.52
CA ALA A 67 -10.94 3.30 8.89
C ALA A 67 -9.83 2.33 9.33
N PHE A 68 -9.38 1.45 8.43
CA PHE A 68 -8.31 0.51 8.72
C PHE A 68 -6.94 1.18 8.74
N ALA A 69 -6.70 2.18 7.88
CA ALA A 69 -5.49 2.99 7.87
C ALA A 69 -5.28 3.73 9.21
N ARG A 70 -6.37 4.22 9.84
CA ARG A 70 -6.30 4.83 11.18
C ARG A 70 -5.94 3.84 12.28
N LYS A 71 -6.45 2.60 12.21
CA LYS A 71 -6.04 1.52 13.11
C LYS A 71 -4.57 1.18 12.94
N LEU A 72 -4.09 1.09 11.69
CA LEU A 72 -2.68 0.86 11.40
C LEU A 72 -1.80 2.00 11.94
N GLU A 73 -2.21 3.25 11.75
CA GLU A 73 -1.50 4.43 12.26
C GLU A 73 -1.27 4.38 13.77
N ALA A 74 -2.33 4.06 14.53
CA ALA A 74 -2.26 3.92 15.98
C ALA A 74 -1.26 2.85 16.45
N CYS A 75 -0.96 1.84 15.63
CA CYS A 75 -0.10 0.71 16.01
C CYS A 75 1.30 0.74 15.38
N THR A 76 1.52 1.55 14.33
CA THR A 76 2.73 1.46 13.49
C THR A 76 3.58 2.72 13.47
N ASN A 77 3.08 3.82 14.06
CA ASN A 77 3.68 5.16 13.96
C ASN A 77 3.89 5.63 12.49
N VAL A 78 3.17 5.00 11.55
CA VAL A 78 3.14 5.37 10.14
C VAL A 78 1.77 6.00 9.86
N SER A 79 1.76 7.21 9.31
CA SER A 79 0.51 7.93 9.10
C SER A 79 -0.52 7.14 8.28
N ALA A 80 -1.80 7.37 8.57
CA ALA A 80 -2.89 6.76 7.80
C ALA A 80 -2.81 7.13 6.30
N ASN A 81 -2.37 8.35 5.99
CA ASN A 81 -2.14 8.80 4.62
C ASN A 81 -1.07 7.95 3.91
N ALA A 82 0.04 7.64 4.59
CA ALA A 82 1.07 6.78 4.02
C ALA A 82 0.56 5.36 3.73
N TRP A 83 -0.26 4.80 4.62
CA TRP A 83 -0.89 3.49 4.40
C TRP A 83 -1.85 3.48 3.20
N LEU A 84 -2.67 4.53 3.06
CA LEU A 84 -3.55 4.71 1.90
C LEU A 84 -2.74 4.89 0.61
N HIS A 85 -1.64 5.65 0.68
CA HIS A 85 -0.75 5.82 -0.47
C HIS A 85 -0.16 4.49 -0.92
N TYR A 86 0.28 3.62 -0.01
CA TYR A 86 0.74 2.27 -0.37
C TYR A 86 -0.35 1.45 -1.06
N GLN A 87 -1.60 1.55 -0.60
CA GLN A 87 -2.71 0.86 -1.24
C GLN A 87 -2.96 1.37 -2.66
N ILE A 88 -3.02 2.69 -2.83
CA ILE A 88 -3.21 3.33 -4.15
C ILE A 88 -2.11 2.90 -5.11
N GLN A 89 -0.85 2.96 -4.69
CA GLN A 89 0.28 2.54 -5.52
C GLN A 89 0.21 1.05 -5.90
N TYR A 90 -0.18 0.19 -4.96
CA TYR A 90 -0.39 -1.23 -5.24
C TYR A 90 -1.53 -1.46 -6.24
N ASP A 91 -2.65 -0.76 -6.09
CA ASP A 91 -3.81 -0.91 -6.95
C ASP A 91 -3.49 -0.47 -8.38
N LEU A 92 -2.84 0.69 -8.56
CA LEU A 92 -2.37 1.18 -9.86
C LEU A 92 -1.44 0.17 -10.55
N TYR A 93 -0.48 -0.39 -9.80
CA TYR A 93 0.42 -1.43 -10.33
C TYR A 93 -0.34 -2.69 -10.76
N LYS A 94 -1.33 -3.11 -9.96
CA LYS A 94 -2.12 -4.31 -10.24
C LYS A 94 -3.01 -4.11 -11.47
N THR A 95 -3.59 -2.93 -11.65
CA THR A 95 -4.44 -2.61 -12.82
C THR A 95 -3.61 -2.41 -14.09
N ALA A 96 -2.48 -1.71 -14.02
CA ALA A 96 -1.58 -1.55 -15.16
C ALA A 96 -1.12 -2.90 -15.76
N LYS A 97 -0.92 -3.91 -14.90
CA LYS A 97 -0.64 -5.28 -15.34
C LYS A 97 -1.82 -5.97 -16.02
N LEU A 98 -3.05 -5.72 -15.58
CA LEU A 98 -4.26 -6.32 -16.16
C LEU A 98 -4.53 -5.77 -17.56
N ASP A 99 -4.36 -4.46 -17.76
CA ASP A 99 -4.59 -3.82 -19.07
C ASP A 99 -3.65 -4.41 -20.13
N LYS A 100 -2.37 -4.59 -19.82
CA LYS A 100 -1.41 -5.24 -20.74
C LYS A 100 -1.78 -6.69 -21.09
N GLN A 101 -2.34 -7.44 -20.15
CA GLN A 101 -2.77 -8.82 -20.42
C GLN A 101 -4.02 -8.86 -21.30
N GLN A 102 -4.93 -7.90 -21.14
CA GLN A 102 -6.14 -7.80 -21.98
C GLN A 102 -5.81 -7.34 -23.40
N THR A 103 -4.86 -6.42 -23.58
CA THR A 103 -4.41 -5.99 -24.92
C THR A 103 -3.73 -7.13 -25.70
N LEU A 104 -3.05 -8.06 -25.02
CA LEU A 104 -2.41 -9.23 -25.66
C LEU A 104 -3.38 -10.39 -25.97
N LEU A 105 -4.53 -10.45 -25.31
CA LEU A 105 -5.56 -11.47 -25.56
C LEU A 105 -6.59 -11.05 -26.61
N SER A 106 -6.56 -9.78 -27.03
CA SER A 106 -7.47 -9.18 -28.02
C SER A 106 -6.79 -8.78 -29.33
N ALA A 107 -5.50 -9.09 -29.49
CA ALA A 107 -4.70 -8.93 -30.70
C ALA A 107 -4.31 -10.30 -31.27
#